data_AF-A0A2P8GC44-F1
#
_entry.id   AF-A0A2P8GC44-F1
#
_cell.length_a   1.000
_cell.length_b   1.000
_cell.length_c   1.000
_cell.angle_alpha   90.00
_cell.angle_beta   90.00
_cell.angle_gamma   90.00
#
_symmetry.space_group_name_H-M   'P 1'
#
loop_
_entity.id
_entity.type
_entity.pdbx_description
1 polymer ?
#
loop_
_entity_poly.entity_id
_entity_poly.type
_entity_poly.pdbx_seq_one_letter_code
_entity_poly.pdbx_strand_id
1 'polypeptide(L)'
;MKKLFCFIIVAMVAALIAVSCKKKEAPAIEVSARLNRDSVNLGVLYVDQAYRHIGKDSANLFEIDTIYKIYQKRVFLAFPYKGEGSIMLYFGDEFLNTEIEGPARTFALFNRVSYPSGLACAWDEEKGTLVVTSKYTPDLLKMVFPGKSAYIDPASSRIHHSLASARAVNKAGGQSFITFIYHDDDPKLGQVTYKLRLKQLFVYVPQAGFQGYDSWYAMY
;
A
#
# COMPACT_ATOMS: atom_id res chain seq x y z
N MET A 1 65.16 -18.86 -3.06
CA MET A 1 63.98 -19.07 -3.95
C MET A 1 62.67 -19.43 -3.23
N LYS A 2 62.63 -19.69 -1.90
CA LYS A 2 61.36 -19.96 -1.18
C LYS A 2 60.58 -18.72 -0.72
N LYS A 3 61.23 -17.55 -0.59
CA LYS A 3 60.59 -16.31 -0.10
C LYS A 3 59.82 -15.53 -1.17
N LEU A 4 60.14 -15.74 -2.46
CA LEU A 4 59.45 -15.07 -3.58
C LEU A 4 58.10 -15.74 -3.89
N PHE A 5 57.97 -17.04 -3.63
CA PHE A 5 56.75 -17.81 -3.88
C PHE A 5 55.63 -17.51 -2.87
N CYS A 6 55.96 -17.18 -1.61
CA CYS A 6 54.97 -16.79 -0.61
C CYS A 6 54.31 -15.42 -0.90
N PHE A 7 55.03 -14.48 -1.52
CA PHE A 7 54.47 -13.16 -1.83
C PHE A 7 53.45 -13.19 -2.97
N ILE A 8 53.61 -14.11 -3.93
CA ILE A 8 52.70 -14.25 -5.08
C ILE A 8 51.36 -14.88 -4.64
N ILE A 9 51.39 -15.82 -3.70
CA ILE A 9 50.17 -16.49 -3.20
C ILE A 9 49.33 -15.53 -2.34
N VAL A 10 49.95 -14.67 -1.53
CA VAL A 10 49.21 -13.67 -0.71
C VAL A 10 48.57 -12.59 -1.60
N ALA A 11 49.21 -12.21 -2.71
CA ALA A 11 48.65 -11.25 -3.67
C ALA A 11 47.45 -11.83 -4.47
N MET A 12 47.45 -13.13 -4.79
CA MET A 12 46.33 -13.77 -5.48
C MET A 12 45.10 -13.97 -4.58
N VAL A 13 45.28 -14.23 -3.29
CA VAL A 13 44.15 -14.37 -2.34
C VAL A 13 43.49 -13.01 -2.04
N ALA A 14 44.26 -11.92 -1.98
CA ALA A 14 43.71 -10.57 -1.83
C ALA A 14 42.90 -10.13 -3.06
N ALA A 15 43.28 -10.56 -4.27
CA ALA A 15 42.55 -10.25 -5.50
C ALA A 15 41.23 -11.02 -5.63
N LEU A 16 41.12 -12.23 -5.08
CA LEU A 16 39.88 -13.02 -5.10
C LEU A 16 38.82 -12.50 -4.11
N ILE A 17 39.23 -11.85 -3.02
CA ILE A 17 38.31 -11.26 -2.03
C ILE A 17 37.75 -9.91 -2.52
N ALA A 18 38.46 -9.19 -3.38
CA ALA A 18 37.99 -7.93 -3.97
C ALA A 18 36.87 -8.12 -5.03
N VAL A 19 36.73 -9.31 -5.61
CA VAL A 19 35.68 -9.60 -6.60
C VAL A 19 34.39 -10.12 -5.94
N SER A 20 34.45 -10.67 -4.73
CA SER A 20 33.28 -11.24 -4.03
C SER A 20 32.43 -10.21 -3.26
N CYS A 21 32.80 -8.93 -3.31
CA CYS A 21 32.05 -7.83 -2.68
C CYS A 21 31.52 -6.81 -3.69
N LYS A 22 31.33 -7.20 -4.96
CA LYS A 22 30.38 -6.48 -5.82
C LYS A 22 28.98 -6.82 -5.33
N LYS A 23 28.50 -6.07 -4.33
CA LYS A 23 27.07 -5.84 -4.16
C LYS A 23 26.55 -5.49 -5.55
N LYS A 24 25.78 -6.40 -6.15
CA LYS A 24 24.83 -6.00 -7.19
C LYS A 24 23.96 -4.97 -6.50
N GLU A 25 24.29 -3.69 -6.69
CA GLU A 25 23.30 -2.64 -6.57
C GLU A 25 22.17 -3.09 -7.49
N ALA A 26 21.10 -3.57 -6.87
CA ALA A 26 19.83 -3.63 -7.54
C ALA A 26 19.64 -2.26 -8.20
N PRO A 27 19.25 -2.19 -9.49
CA PRO A 27 19.07 -0.92 -10.16
C PRO A 27 18.27 -0.02 -9.24
N ALA A 28 18.83 1.14 -8.90
CA ALA A 28 18.11 2.16 -8.16
C ALA A 28 16.81 2.37 -8.94
N ILE A 29 15.70 1.95 -8.35
CA ILE A 29 14.38 2.23 -8.92
C ILE A 29 14.32 3.74 -8.88
N GLU A 30 14.49 4.39 -10.03
CA GLU A 30 14.20 5.81 -10.15
C GLU A 30 12.78 5.98 -9.64
N VAL A 31 12.67 6.63 -8.48
CA VAL A 31 11.39 6.99 -7.90
C VAL A 31 10.80 7.99 -8.87
N SER A 32 9.95 7.52 -9.77
CA SER A 32 9.20 8.39 -10.66
C SER A 32 8.45 9.39 -9.78
N ALA A 33 8.70 10.68 -9.98
CA ALA A 33 8.00 11.75 -9.29
C ALA A 33 6.48 11.77 -9.63
N ARG A 34 6.05 10.94 -10.59
CA ARG A 34 4.69 10.85 -11.10
C ARG A 34 4.27 9.40 -11.29
N LEU A 35 3.00 9.10 -11.08
CA LEU A 35 2.40 7.82 -11.44
C LEU A 35 2.00 7.81 -12.91
N ASN A 36 1.85 6.61 -13.47
CA ASN A 36 1.13 6.43 -14.73
C ASN A 36 -0.37 6.31 -14.41
N ARG A 37 -1.25 6.98 -15.17
CA ARG A 37 -2.69 6.90 -15.01
C ARG A 37 -3.24 5.46 -15.16
N ASP A 38 -2.59 4.63 -15.96
CA ASP A 38 -2.97 3.21 -16.08
C ASP A 38 -2.54 2.39 -14.86
N SER A 39 -1.54 2.86 -14.10
CA SER A 39 -1.05 2.18 -12.89
C SER A 39 -1.93 2.39 -11.66
N VAL A 40 -2.90 3.31 -11.72
CA VAL A 40 -3.81 3.62 -10.60
C VAL A 40 -5.14 2.86 -10.65
N ASN A 41 -5.15 1.68 -11.28
CA ASN A 41 -6.21 0.70 -11.05
C ASN A 41 -5.97 -0.04 -9.72
N LEU A 42 -6.42 0.58 -8.62
CA LEU A 42 -6.08 0.18 -7.25
C LEU A 42 -6.90 -1.02 -6.72
N GLY A 43 -8.10 -1.23 -7.25
CA GLY A 43 -9.02 -2.26 -6.75
C GLY A 43 -9.43 -2.01 -5.30
N VAL A 44 -9.38 -3.07 -4.47
CA VAL A 44 -9.75 -3.01 -3.05
C VAL A 44 -8.51 -2.95 -2.17
N LEU A 45 -8.46 -2.01 -1.23
CA LEU A 45 -7.35 -1.82 -0.31
C LEU A 45 -7.80 -1.82 1.15
N TYR A 46 -6.90 -2.16 2.09
CA TYR A 46 -7.13 -2.03 3.53
C TYR A 46 -5.98 -1.25 4.20
N VAL A 47 -6.27 -0.63 5.35
CA VAL A 47 -5.26 0.11 6.12
C VAL A 47 -4.26 -0.85 6.77
N ASP A 48 -2.98 -0.75 6.41
CA ASP A 48 -1.90 -1.57 6.98
C ASP A 48 -1.12 -0.79 8.05
N GLN A 49 -0.90 0.51 7.82
CA GLN A 49 -0.18 1.41 8.73
C GLN A 49 -0.81 2.80 8.70
N ALA A 50 -0.78 3.50 9.83
CA ALA A 50 -1.28 4.86 9.94
C ALA A 50 -0.41 5.68 10.91
N TYR A 51 0.21 6.74 10.41
CA TYR A 51 1.11 7.60 11.19
C TYR A 51 0.71 9.07 11.09
N ARG A 52 0.95 9.78 12.18
CA ARG A 52 0.90 11.24 12.24
C ARG A 52 2.30 11.77 12.47
N HIS A 53 2.69 12.80 11.71
CA HIS A 53 3.99 13.45 11.81
C HIS A 53 3.83 14.93 12.14
N ILE A 54 4.63 15.42 13.10
CA ILE A 54 4.73 16.82 13.49
C ILE A 54 6.21 17.17 13.47
N GLY A 55 6.66 17.91 12.45
CA GLY A 55 8.08 18.10 12.21
C GLY A 55 8.81 16.76 12.07
N LYS A 56 9.71 16.45 13.01
CA LYS A 56 10.47 15.19 13.04
C LYS A 56 9.80 14.08 13.86
N ASP A 57 8.82 14.42 14.69
CA ASP A 57 8.15 13.47 15.55
C ASP A 57 7.13 12.66 14.76
N SER A 58 7.00 11.37 15.11
CA SER A 58 6.03 10.46 14.51
C SER A 58 5.29 9.71 15.60
N ALA A 59 3.98 9.55 15.41
CA ALA A 59 3.14 8.79 16.31
C ALA A 59 2.28 7.80 15.54
N ASN A 60 2.24 6.56 16.02
CA ASN A 60 1.43 5.48 15.45
C ASN A 60 -0.05 5.68 15.84
N LEU A 61 -0.90 5.91 14.85
CA LEU A 61 -2.32 6.17 15.09
C LEU A 61 -3.06 4.96 15.62
N PHE A 62 -2.55 3.74 15.39
CA PHE A 62 -3.11 2.55 16.03
C PHE A 62 -2.94 2.54 17.54
N GLU A 63 -1.95 3.23 18.08
CA GLU A 63 -1.71 3.30 19.52
C GLU A 63 -2.45 4.45 20.19
N ILE A 64 -2.73 5.50 19.43
CA ILE A 64 -3.39 6.72 19.92
C ILE A 64 -4.91 6.62 19.83
N ASP A 65 -5.44 6.00 18.76
CA ASP A 65 -6.87 5.94 18.48
C ASP A 65 -7.28 4.54 18.02
N THR A 66 -8.16 3.92 18.81
CA THR A 66 -8.63 2.55 18.61
C THR A 66 -9.43 2.40 17.32
N ILE A 67 -9.97 3.48 16.75
CA ILE A 67 -10.70 3.43 15.48
C ILE A 67 -9.79 2.96 14.34
N TYR A 68 -8.51 3.31 14.34
CA TYR A 68 -7.58 2.88 13.31
C TYR A 68 -7.27 1.37 13.40
N LYS A 69 -7.33 0.78 14.60
CA LYS A 69 -7.25 -0.70 14.74
C LYS A 69 -8.47 -1.38 14.12
N ILE A 70 -9.64 -0.76 14.21
CA ILE A 70 -10.85 -1.24 13.54
C ILE A 70 -10.66 -1.14 12.02
N TYR A 71 -10.11 -0.03 11.51
CA TYR A 71 -9.84 0.12 10.08
C TYR A 71 -8.92 -0.97 9.56
N GLN A 72 -7.83 -1.25 10.28
CA GLN A 72 -6.86 -2.26 9.89
C GLN A 72 -7.43 -3.68 9.81
N LYS A 73 -8.48 -4.01 10.59
CA LYS A 73 -9.01 -5.37 10.70
C LYS A 73 -10.31 -5.60 9.96
N ARG A 74 -11.08 -4.53 9.71
CA ARG A 74 -12.50 -4.65 9.33
C ARG A 74 -12.93 -3.76 8.19
N VAL A 75 -12.13 -2.79 7.76
CA VAL A 75 -12.55 -1.80 6.76
C VAL A 75 -11.74 -1.94 5.48
N PHE A 76 -12.44 -2.01 4.36
CA PHE A 76 -11.86 -2.17 3.04
C PHE A 76 -12.41 -1.09 2.10
N LEU A 77 -11.54 -0.50 1.30
CA LEU A 77 -11.84 0.61 0.42
C LEU A 77 -11.77 0.12 -1.02
N ALA A 78 -12.88 0.17 -1.75
CA ALA A 78 -12.92 -0.14 -3.16
C ALA A 78 -12.83 1.15 -3.97
N PHE A 79 -11.75 1.25 -4.73
CA PHE A 79 -11.50 2.36 -5.63
C PHE A 79 -12.24 2.15 -6.95
N PRO A 80 -12.76 3.23 -7.55
CA PRO A 80 -13.36 3.15 -8.87
C PRO A 80 -12.32 2.74 -9.91
N TYR A 81 -12.79 2.05 -10.96
CA TYR A 81 -11.95 1.71 -12.09
C TYR A 81 -11.38 2.98 -12.74
N LYS A 82 -10.10 2.94 -13.12
CA LYS A 82 -9.33 4.08 -13.64
C LYS A 82 -9.16 5.27 -12.66
N GLY A 83 -9.49 5.09 -11.39
CA GLY A 83 -9.16 6.06 -10.34
C GLY A 83 -10.03 7.31 -10.32
N GLU A 84 -11.20 7.30 -10.97
CA GLU A 84 -12.13 8.44 -10.96
C GLU A 84 -13.49 8.07 -10.38
N GLY A 85 -13.93 8.82 -9.37
CA GLY A 85 -15.25 8.68 -8.78
C GLY A 85 -15.22 8.37 -7.28
N SER A 86 -16.36 7.91 -6.78
CA SER A 86 -16.56 7.63 -5.35
C SER A 86 -15.82 6.37 -4.91
N ILE A 87 -15.13 6.46 -3.78
CA ILE A 87 -14.55 5.30 -3.11
C ILE A 87 -15.65 4.66 -2.26
N MET A 88 -15.84 3.35 -2.42
CA MET A 88 -16.82 2.59 -1.67
C MET A 88 -16.15 1.88 -0.49
N LEU A 89 -16.93 1.61 0.55
CA LEU A 89 -16.49 0.95 1.75
C LEU A 89 -17.17 -0.40 1.91
N TYR A 90 -16.38 -1.42 2.25
CA TYR A 90 -16.83 -2.73 2.66
C TYR A 90 -16.36 -3.03 4.08
N PHE A 91 -17.10 -3.91 4.74
CA PHE A 91 -16.76 -4.42 6.06
C PHE A 91 -16.42 -5.90 6.00
N GLY A 92 -15.71 -6.37 7.02
CA GLY A 92 -15.36 -7.78 7.16
C GLY A 92 -14.64 -8.05 8.47
N ASP A 93 -14.11 -9.26 8.59
CA ASP A 93 -13.33 -9.69 9.73
C ASP A 93 -12.09 -10.47 9.28
N GLU A 94 -10.98 -10.23 9.96
CA GLU A 94 -9.74 -10.98 9.76
C GLU A 94 -9.89 -12.40 10.30
N PHE A 95 -9.34 -13.38 9.58
CA PHE A 95 -9.22 -14.75 10.05
C PHE A 95 -7.83 -15.32 9.78
N LEU A 96 -7.50 -16.42 10.44
CA LEU A 96 -6.18 -17.03 10.33
C LEU A 96 -5.89 -17.48 8.90
N ASN A 97 -4.76 -17.02 8.35
CA ASN A 97 -4.29 -17.45 7.04
C ASN A 97 -3.67 -18.84 7.13
N THR A 98 -4.30 -19.84 6.50
CA THR A 98 -3.81 -21.23 6.43
C THR A 98 -3.36 -21.64 5.02
N GLU A 99 -3.54 -20.78 4.01
CA GLU A 99 -3.39 -21.15 2.59
C GLU A 99 -2.29 -20.38 1.85
N ILE A 100 -2.04 -19.12 2.22
CA ILE A 100 -1.08 -18.26 1.54
C ILE A 100 0.20 -18.17 2.36
N GLU A 101 1.31 -18.63 1.79
CA GLU A 101 2.64 -18.53 2.41
C GLU A 101 3.06 -17.07 2.64
N GLY A 102 3.71 -16.81 3.78
CA GLY A 102 4.24 -15.50 4.17
C GLY A 102 3.29 -14.69 5.09
N PRO A 103 3.62 -13.41 5.38
CA PRO A 103 2.87 -12.57 6.32
C PRO A 103 1.56 -12.01 5.74
N ALA A 104 0.92 -12.76 4.83
CA ALA A 104 -0.34 -12.35 4.22
C ALA A 104 -1.49 -12.47 5.23
N ARG A 105 -2.33 -11.45 5.29
CA ARG A 105 -3.55 -11.42 6.11
C ARG A 105 -4.73 -11.87 5.27
N THR A 106 -5.67 -12.58 5.88
CA THR A 106 -6.87 -13.08 5.20
C THR A 106 -8.11 -12.54 5.89
N PHE A 107 -9.14 -12.21 5.09
CA PHE A 107 -10.34 -11.55 5.58
C PHE A 107 -11.59 -12.16 4.95
N ALA A 108 -12.65 -12.26 5.74
CA ALA A 108 -13.99 -12.58 5.27
C ALA A 108 -14.73 -11.25 5.04
N LEU A 109 -15.15 -10.98 3.81
CA LEU A 109 -15.82 -9.72 3.44
C LEU A 109 -17.34 -9.89 3.45
N PHE A 110 -18.02 -8.94 4.08
CA PHE A 110 -19.47 -8.76 3.98
C PHE A 110 -19.79 -7.95 2.72
N ASN A 111 -19.75 -8.60 1.57
CA ASN A 111 -19.82 -7.97 0.24
C ASN A 111 -21.25 -7.63 -0.25
N ARG A 112 -22.29 -7.94 0.53
CA ARG A 112 -23.69 -7.73 0.11
C ARG A 112 -24.12 -6.26 0.06
N VAL A 113 -23.43 -5.39 0.79
CA VAL A 113 -23.75 -3.95 0.86
C VAL A 113 -22.45 -3.15 0.86
N SER A 114 -22.24 -2.33 -0.15
CA SER A 114 -21.18 -1.32 -0.17
C SER A 114 -21.72 0.00 0.39
N TYR A 115 -20.97 0.62 1.29
CA TYR A 115 -21.34 1.90 1.88
C TYR A 115 -20.56 3.04 1.21
N PRO A 116 -21.15 4.22 1.01
CA PRO A 116 -20.39 5.36 0.53
C PRO A 116 -19.40 5.79 1.62
N SER A 117 -18.11 5.89 1.27
CA SER A 117 -17.07 6.25 2.24
C SER A 117 -17.02 7.76 2.55
N GLY A 118 -17.71 8.58 1.75
CA GLY A 118 -17.55 10.04 1.75
C GLY A 118 -16.26 10.53 1.09
N LEU A 119 -15.43 9.61 0.59
CA LEU A 119 -14.22 9.89 -0.18
C LEU A 119 -14.49 9.72 -1.69
N ALA A 120 -13.85 10.57 -2.49
CA ALA A 120 -13.81 10.45 -3.94
C ALA A 120 -12.37 10.67 -4.44
N CYS A 121 -12.00 10.02 -5.52
CA CYS A 121 -10.70 10.20 -6.15
C CYS A 121 -10.82 10.76 -7.56
N ALA A 122 -9.83 11.54 -7.96
CA ALA A 122 -9.65 12.04 -9.30
C ALA A 122 -8.16 12.14 -9.62
N TRP A 123 -7.83 12.03 -10.90
CA TRP A 123 -6.47 12.25 -11.39
C TRP A 123 -6.12 13.73 -11.37
N ASP A 124 -4.97 14.06 -10.79
CA ASP A 124 -4.40 15.40 -10.79
C ASP A 124 -3.25 15.44 -11.81
N GLU A 125 -3.47 16.10 -12.94
CA GLU A 125 -2.50 16.19 -14.03
C GLU A 125 -1.27 17.02 -13.67
N GLU A 126 -1.35 17.93 -12.70
CA GLU A 126 -0.21 18.74 -12.26
C GLU A 126 0.70 17.90 -11.35
N LYS A 127 0.10 17.25 -10.35
CA LYS A 127 0.83 16.38 -9.41
C LYS A 127 1.21 15.03 -10.02
N GLY A 128 0.58 14.63 -11.12
CA GLY A 128 0.79 13.33 -11.75
C GLY A 128 0.46 12.17 -10.81
N THR A 129 -0.61 12.30 -10.03
CA THR A 129 -1.03 11.29 -9.05
C THR A 129 -2.54 11.38 -8.81
N LEU A 130 -3.11 10.38 -8.13
CA LEU A 130 -4.49 10.47 -7.66
C LEU A 130 -4.58 11.35 -6.43
N VAL A 131 -5.55 12.25 -6.45
CA VAL A 131 -5.98 13.03 -5.29
C VAL A 131 -7.29 12.45 -4.78
N VAL A 132 -7.34 12.19 -3.47
CA VAL A 132 -8.53 11.74 -2.74
C VAL A 132 -9.07 12.93 -1.96
N THR A 133 -10.33 13.28 -2.19
CA THR A 133 -11.04 14.34 -1.47
C THR A 133 -12.08 13.74 -0.53
N SER A 134 -12.25 14.34 0.64
CA SER A 134 -13.33 13.99 1.56
C SER A 134 -14.44 15.04 1.51
N LYS A 135 -15.65 14.64 1.14
CA LYS A 135 -16.84 15.51 1.19
C LYS A 135 -17.48 15.48 2.57
N TYR A 136 -17.54 14.29 3.15
CA TYR A 136 -17.99 14.04 4.51
C TYR A 136 -17.24 12.81 5.01
N THR A 137 -17.37 12.58 6.30
CA THR A 137 -16.69 11.48 6.95
C THR A 137 -17.74 10.73 7.74
N PRO A 138 -18.17 9.53 7.31
CA PRO A 138 -18.99 8.71 8.18
C PRO A 138 -18.20 8.47 9.47
N ASP A 139 -18.88 8.35 10.61
CA ASP A 139 -18.21 8.18 11.92
C ASP A 139 -17.18 7.04 11.92
N LEU A 140 -17.40 6.06 11.04
CA LEU A 140 -16.62 4.86 10.85
C LEU A 140 -15.43 5.00 9.87
N LEU A 141 -15.11 6.17 9.30
CA LEU A 141 -13.94 6.33 8.41
C LEU A 141 -13.32 7.74 8.42
N LYS A 142 -12.61 8.12 9.48
CA LYS A 142 -11.95 9.43 9.66
C LYS A 142 -10.50 9.46 9.16
N MET A 143 -10.24 8.94 7.97
CA MET A 143 -8.89 8.90 7.40
C MET A 143 -8.43 10.23 6.79
N VAL A 144 -9.35 10.95 6.14
CA VAL A 144 -9.16 12.29 5.58
C VAL A 144 -10.33 13.12 6.07
N PHE A 145 -10.06 14.25 6.72
CA PHE A 145 -11.13 15.06 7.31
C PHE A 145 -12.00 15.74 6.24
N PRO A 146 -13.27 16.06 6.55
CA PRO A 146 -14.16 16.71 5.61
C PRO A 146 -13.56 18.01 5.06
N GLY A 147 -13.68 18.23 3.75
CA GLY A 147 -13.15 19.39 3.05
C GLY A 147 -11.65 19.34 2.79
N LYS A 148 -10.98 18.23 3.13
CA LYS A 148 -9.54 18.06 2.93
C LYS A 148 -9.25 17.06 1.81
N SER A 149 -8.00 17.07 1.37
CA SER A 149 -7.51 16.16 0.33
C SER A 149 -6.22 15.47 0.75
N ALA A 150 -6.07 14.24 0.27
CA ALA A 150 -4.86 13.45 0.34
C ALA A 150 -4.40 13.13 -1.09
N TYR A 151 -3.14 12.75 -1.27
CA TYR A 151 -2.64 12.25 -2.54
C TYR A 151 -1.85 10.97 -2.36
N ILE A 152 -1.73 10.17 -3.42
CA ILE A 152 -0.85 8.99 -3.40
C ILE A 152 0.59 9.45 -3.55
N ASP A 153 1.45 9.04 -2.63
CA ASP A 153 2.89 9.13 -2.76
C ASP A 153 3.35 8.28 -3.96
N PRO A 154 3.83 8.87 -5.07
CA PRO A 154 4.22 8.12 -6.26
C PRO A 154 5.29 7.07 -5.97
N ALA A 155 6.18 7.33 -5.03
CA ALA A 155 7.26 6.43 -4.62
C ALA A 155 6.75 5.15 -3.94
N SER A 156 5.54 5.20 -3.40
CA SER A 156 4.95 4.11 -2.64
C SER A 156 4.16 3.13 -3.50
N SER A 157 3.87 3.46 -4.77
CA SER A 157 2.94 2.67 -5.58
C SER A 157 3.53 1.34 -6.03
N ARG A 158 3.05 0.27 -5.41
CA ARG A 158 3.42 -1.12 -5.70
C ARG A 158 2.16 -1.95 -5.83
N ILE A 159 1.30 -1.60 -6.78
CA ILE A 159 0.05 -2.32 -7.03
C ILE A 159 0.27 -3.41 -8.08
N HIS A 160 -0.35 -4.57 -7.87
CA HIS A 160 -0.26 -5.70 -8.78
C HIS A 160 -1.64 -6.05 -9.32
N HIS A 161 -1.78 -6.12 -10.64
CA HIS A 161 -3.09 -6.35 -11.27
C HIS A 161 -3.48 -7.82 -11.39
N SER A 162 -2.65 -8.76 -10.89
CA SER A 162 -2.98 -10.18 -10.88
C SER A 162 -2.54 -10.86 -9.58
N LEU A 163 -3.34 -11.83 -9.15
CA LEU A 163 -3.05 -12.65 -7.97
C LEU A 163 -1.71 -13.40 -8.11
N ALA A 164 -1.39 -13.88 -9.32
CA ALA A 164 -0.13 -14.55 -9.59
C ALA A 164 1.08 -13.61 -9.37
N SER A 165 1.01 -12.38 -9.87
CA SER A 165 2.06 -11.36 -9.67
C SER A 165 2.23 -11.02 -8.19
N ALA A 166 1.13 -10.78 -7.48
CA ALA A 166 1.16 -10.48 -6.05
C ALA A 166 1.74 -11.63 -5.21
N ARG A 167 1.37 -12.88 -5.52
CA ARG A 167 1.93 -14.07 -4.86
C ARG A 167 3.44 -14.18 -5.08
N ALA A 168 3.91 -13.97 -6.31
CA ALA A 168 5.33 -14.01 -6.63
C ALA A 168 6.13 -12.96 -5.83
N VAL A 169 5.60 -11.73 -5.73
CA VAL A 169 6.22 -10.65 -4.95
C VAL A 169 6.22 -10.94 -3.45
N ASN A 170 5.11 -11.43 -2.90
CA ASN A 170 5.04 -11.80 -1.48
C ASN A 170 6.01 -12.94 -1.14
N LYS A 171 6.16 -13.95 -2.01
CA LYS A 171 7.15 -15.03 -1.84
C LYS A 171 8.59 -14.52 -1.82
N ALA A 172 8.87 -13.44 -2.55
CA ALA A 172 10.17 -12.77 -2.55
C ALA A 172 10.34 -11.76 -1.39
N GLY A 173 9.40 -11.67 -0.45
CA GLY A 173 9.42 -10.73 0.67
C GLY A 173 8.97 -9.30 0.33
N GLY A 174 8.48 -9.07 -0.88
CA GLY A 174 7.85 -7.81 -1.28
C GLY A 174 6.42 -7.67 -0.75
N GLN A 175 5.82 -6.49 -0.94
CA GLN A 175 4.45 -6.19 -0.50
C GLN A 175 3.76 -5.27 -1.50
N SER A 176 2.45 -5.48 -1.70
CA SER A 176 1.62 -4.64 -2.56
C SER A 176 0.93 -3.53 -1.78
N PHE A 177 1.30 -2.27 -1.98
CA PHE A 177 0.77 -1.15 -1.21
C PHE A 177 0.84 0.19 -1.95
N ILE A 178 0.15 1.17 -1.39
CA ILE A 178 0.30 2.60 -1.65
C ILE A 178 0.33 3.35 -0.31
N THR A 179 0.75 4.60 -0.32
CA THR A 179 0.70 5.50 0.82
C THR A 179 -0.07 6.76 0.44
N PHE A 180 -1.11 7.06 1.21
CA PHE A 180 -1.78 8.36 1.17
C PHE A 180 -1.05 9.35 2.06
N ILE A 181 -0.78 10.53 1.52
CA ILE A 181 -0.24 11.67 2.24
C ILE A 181 -1.32 12.74 2.34
N TYR A 182 -1.60 13.16 3.57
CA TYR A 182 -2.57 14.19 3.90
C TYR A 182 -1.88 15.24 4.78
N HIS A 183 -1.98 16.52 4.43
CA HIS A 183 -1.47 17.63 5.22
C HIS A 183 -2.62 18.39 5.86
N ASP A 184 -2.49 18.72 7.14
CA ASP A 184 -3.50 19.45 7.90
C ASP A 184 -2.88 20.54 8.78
N ASP A 185 -3.70 21.51 9.12
CA ASP A 185 -3.40 22.52 10.14
C ASP A 185 -4.31 22.27 11.35
N ASP A 186 -3.80 21.50 12.30
CA ASP A 186 -4.52 21.11 13.51
C ASP A 186 -4.47 22.26 14.53
N PRO A 187 -5.61 22.73 15.07
CA PRO A 187 -5.63 23.87 16.00
C PRO A 187 -4.79 23.70 17.27
N LYS A 188 -4.47 22.46 17.66
CA LYS A 188 -3.68 22.14 18.87
C LYS A 188 -2.25 21.77 18.53
N LEU A 189 -2.02 21.15 17.38
CA LEU A 189 -0.73 20.56 17.00
C LEU A 189 0.01 21.37 15.93
N GLY A 190 -0.64 22.36 15.31
CA GLY A 190 -0.13 23.12 14.18
C GLY A 190 -0.11 22.28 12.90
N GLN A 191 0.95 22.45 12.09
CA GLN A 191 1.10 21.73 10.83
C GLN A 191 1.38 20.24 11.04
N VAL A 192 0.51 19.39 10.53
CA VAL A 192 0.55 17.93 10.68
C VAL A 192 0.58 17.26 9.32
N THR A 193 1.37 16.18 9.19
CA THR A 193 1.31 15.29 8.02
C THR A 193 0.88 13.89 8.45
N TYR A 194 -0.21 13.41 7.86
CA TYR A 194 -0.70 12.05 8.03
C TYR A 194 -0.22 11.18 6.88
N LYS A 195 0.24 9.96 7.21
CA LYS A 195 0.64 8.94 6.24
C LYS A 195 -0.14 7.66 6.52
N LEU A 196 -1.01 7.27 5.59
CA LEU A 196 -1.77 6.03 5.66
C LEU A 196 -1.28 5.08 4.58
N ARG A 197 -0.70 3.95 5.00
CA ARG A 197 -0.31 2.88 4.09
C ARG A 197 -1.49 1.96 3.87
N LEU A 198 -1.89 1.79 2.62
CA LEU A 198 -2.97 0.91 2.21
C LEU A 198 -2.39 -0.29 1.45
N LYS A 199 -2.74 -1.51 1.85
CA LYS A 199 -2.34 -2.74 1.17
C LYS A 199 -3.44 -3.28 0.28
N GLN A 200 -3.03 -3.88 -0.82
CA GLN A 200 -3.97 -4.48 -1.78
C GLN A 200 -4.61 -5.74 -1.19
N LEU A 201 -5.94 -5.81 -1.31
CA LEU A 201 -6.74 -6.99 -1.03
C LEU A 201 -7.02 -7.72 -2.34
N PHE A 202 -6.65 -9.00 -2.40
CA PHE A 202 -7.06 -9.88 -3.48
C PHE A 202 -8.28 -10.67 -3.03
N VAL A 203 -9.37 -10.55 -3.77
CA VAL A 203 -10.60 -11.29 -3.49
C VAL A 203 -10.44 -12.73 -3.99
N TYR A 204 -10.52 -13.69 -3.09
CA TYR A 204 -10.58 -15.11 -3.39
C TYR A 204 -12.04 -15.58 -3.26
N VAL A 205 -12.61 -16.10 -4.34
CA VAL A 205 -13.95 -16.70 -4.34
C VAL A 205 -13.76 -18.21 -4.52
N PRO A 206 -14.07 -19.04 -3.51
CA PRO A 206 -13.70 -20.46 -3.50
C PRO A 206 -14.47 -21.35 -4.50
N GLN A 207 -15.56 -20.87 -5.13
CA GLN A 207 -16.33 -21.69 -6.10
C GLN A 207 -16.90 -20.88 -7.27
N ALA A 208 -16.78 -21.44 -8.48
CA ALA A 208 -17.54 -21.01 -9.64
C ALA A 208 -19.04 -21.22 -9.38
N GLY A 209 -19.85 -20.17 -9.57
CA GLY A 209 -21.31 -20.21 -9.34
C GLY A 209 -21.79 -19.38 -8.14
N PHE A 210 -20.89 -18.75 -7.37
CA PHE A 210 -21.32 -17.71 -6.43
C PHE A 210 -21.82 -16.50 -7.22
N GLN A 211 -23.07 -16.05 -6.99
CA GLN A 211 -23.79 -15.00 -7.74
C GLN A 211 -23.10 -13.60 -7.81
N GLY A 212 -21.91 -13.43 -7.22
CA GLY A 212 -21.09 -12.22 -7.32
C GLY A 212 -19.80 -12.39 -8.14
N TYR A 213 -19.57 -13.55 -8.76
CA TYR A 213 -18.35 -13.86 -9.51
C TYR A 213 -18.13 -12.91 -10.69
N ASP A 214 -19.18 -12.68 -11.49
CA ASP A 214 -19.09 -11.81 -12.65
C ASP A 214 -19.21 -10.33 -12.30
N SER A 215 -19.95 -9.96 -11.26
CA SER A 215 -20.22 -8.53 -10.97
C SER A 215 -19.01 -7.79 -10.40
N TRP A 216 -18.11 -8.44 -9.67
CA TRP A 216 -16.93 -7.78 -9.09
C TRP A 216 -15.78 -7.61 -10.07
N TYR A 217 -15.65 -8.47 -11.07
CA TYR A 217 -14.65 -8.30 -12.15
C TYR A 217 -15.22 -7.62 -13.39
N ALA A 218 -16.54 -7.65 -13.62
CA ALA A 218 -17.18 -6.92 -14.72
C ALA A 218 -17.51 -5.45 -14.39
N MET A 219 -17.42 -5.04 -13.12
CA MET A 219 -17.57 -3.63 -12.71
C MET A 219 -16.24 -2.85 -12.60
N TYR A 220 -15.09 -3.52 -12.81
CA TYR A 220 -13.78 -2.87 -12.78
C TYR A 220 -12.88 -3.35 -13.94
#